data_AF-A0A382E2A8-F1
#
_entry.id   AF-A0A382E2A8-F1
#
_cell.length_a   1.000
_cell.length_b   1.000
_cell.length_c   1.000
_cell.angle_alpha   90.00
_cell.angle_beta   90.00
_cell.angle_gamma   90.00
#
_symmetry.space_group_name_H-M   'P 1'
#
loop_
_entity.id
_entity.type
_entity.pdbx_description
1 polymer ?
#
loop_
_entity_poly.entity_id
_entity_poly.type
_entity_poly.pdbx_seq_one_letter_code
_entity_poly.pdbx_strand_id
1 'polypeptide(L)'
;VLQGVDLDLRQGEFMALQGASGSGKSTLLQLLGGLDRPSSGSILFNGDPLRLQTASEAARFRSQHVGFVFQAYHLLPDLDALENVMLPAQVMRLSRSIIDSRARDLLGKVGLGARMDHRPSELSGGEQQRV
;
A
#
# COMPACT_ATOMS: atom_id res chain seq x y z
N VAL A 1 -0.42 -19.64 12.05
CA VAL A 1 0.47 -19.54 10.86
C VAL A 1 1.85 -19.06 11.27
N LEU A 2 1.97 -17.86 11.81
CA LEU A 2 3.23 -17.39 12.42
C LEU A 2 3.38 -17.93 13.85
N GLN A 3 4.60 -18.25 14.25
CA GLN A 3 4.94 -18.79 15.57
C GLN A 3 6.21 -18.11 16.09
N GLY A 4 6.07 -17.17 17.02
CA GLY A 4 7.21 -16.51 17.70
C GLY A 4 8.17 -15.80 16.76
N VAL A 5 7.67 -14.86 15.95
CA VAL A 5 8.51 -14.08 15.03
C VAL A 5 8.98 -12.81 15.72
N ASP A 6 10.29 -12.64 15.84
CA ASP A 6 10.94 -11.40 16.23
C ASP A 6 11.58 -10.75 14.99
N LEU A 7 11.19 -9.50 14.72
CA LEU A 7 11.62 -8.76 13.54
C LEU A 7 11.69 -7.27 13.84
N ASP A 8 12.82 -6.64 13.52
CA ASP A 8 13.00 -5.20 13.54
C ASP A 8 13.32 -4.69 12.14
N LEU A 9 12.65 -3.61 11.72
CA LEU A 9 12.90 -2.90 10.46
C LEU A 9 12.98 -1.41 10.74
N ARG A 10 14.09 -0.78 10.35
CA ARG A 10 14.32 0.66 10.56
C ARG A 10 13.89 1.48 9.35
N GLN A 11 13.67 2.77 9.59
CA GLN A 11 13.34 3.71 8.52
C GLN A 11 14.44 3.71 7.44
N GLY A 12 14.04 3.56 6.18
CA GLY A 12 14.95 3.55 5.03
C GLY A 12 15.59 2.19 4.74
N GLU A 13 15.35 1.16 5.56
CA GLU A 13 15.84 -0.18 5.27
C GLU A 13 15.00 -0.87 4.19
N PHE A 14 15.68 -1.62 3.34
CA PHE A 14 15.07 -2.51 2.36
C PHE A 14 15.24 -3.96 2.83
N MET A 15 14.13 -4.67 2.98
CA MET A 15 14.12 -6.05 3.44
C MET A 15 13.42 -6.95 2.41
N ALA A 16 14.08 -8.05 2.05
CA ALA A 16 13.50 -9.10 1.23
C ALA A 16 13.09 -10.28 2.10
N LEU A 17 11.83 -10.70 2.00
CA LEU A 17 11.30 -11.85 2.71
C LEU A 17 11.14 -13.05 1.77
N GLN A 18 11.96 -14.08 1.96
CA GLN A 18 11.93 -15.31 1.16
C GLN A 18 11.53 -16.53 2.00
N GLY A 19 10.86 -17.50 1.37
CA GLY A 19 10.47 -18.75 2.02
C GLY A 19 9.46 -19.54 1.18
N ALA A 20 9.29 -20.83 1.49
CA ALA A 20 8.37 -21.72 0.78
C ALA A 20 6.90 -21.23 0.82
N SER A 21 6.08 -21.64 -0.14
CA SER A 21 4.64 -21.37 -0.08
C SER A 21 4.05 -21.89 1.24
N GLY A 22 3.13 -21.15 1.85
CA GLY A 22 2.55 -21.50 3.15
C GLY A 22 3.40 -21.15 4.38
N SER A 23 4.63 -20.65 4.23
CA SER A 23 5.50 -20.28 5.36
C SER A 23 5.04 -19.04 6.17
N GLY A 24 3.88 -18.47 5.86
CA GLY A 24 3.32 -17.32 6.58
C GLY A 24 3.77 -15.94 6.10
N LYS A 25 4.53 -15.82 5.00
CA LYS A 25 4.97 -14.52 4.45
C LYS A 25 3.83 -13.54 4.23
N SER A 26 2.77 -13.99 3.57
CA SER A 26 1.60 -13.14 3.30
C SER A 26 0.90 -12.72 4.59
N THR A 27 0.84 -13.61 5.59
CA THR A 27 0.32 -13.27 6.93
C THR A 27 1.19 -12.21 7.61
N LEU A 28 2.52 -12.33 7.54
CA LEU A 28 3.42 -11.31 8.09
C LEU A 28 3.22 -9.95 7.41
N LEU A 29 3.15 -9.91 6.07
CA LEU A 29 2.90 -8.67 5.33
C LEU A 29 1.52 -8.07 5.63
N GLN A 30 0.48 -8.89 5.83
CA GLN A 30 -0.85 -8.42 6.24
C GLN A 30 -0.84 -7.81 7.64
N LEU A 31 -0.12 -8.41 8.58
CA LEU A 31 0.04 -7.86 9.94
C LEU A 31 0.79 -6.52 9.92
N LEU A 32 1.93 -6.46 9.23
CA LEU A 32 2.72 -5.22 9.09
C LEU A 32 1.92 -4.13 8.35
N GLY A 33 1.11 -4.51 7.38
CA GLY A 33 0.23 -3.62 6.64
C GLY A 33 -1.05 -3.24 7.39
N GLY A 34 -1.27 -3.69 8.63
CA GLY A 34 -2.49 -3.38 9.39
C GLY A 34 -3.78 -3.90 8.73
N LEU A 35 -3.70 -4.99 7.97
CA LEU A 35 -4.84 -5.71 7.39
C LEU A 35 -5.34 -6.84 8.29
N ASP A 36 -4.50 -7.31 9.21
CA ASP A 36 -4.84 -8.34 10.18
C ASP A 36 -4.28 -7.96 11.57
N ARG A 37 -4.63 -8.73 12.61
CA ARG A 37 -4.14 -8.54 13.98
C ARG A 37 -3.39 -9.78 14.47
N PRO A 38 -2.32 -9.60 15.25
CA PRO A 38 -1.65 -10.73 15.85
C PRO A 38 -2.59 -11.42 16.85
N SER A 39 -2.63 -12.75 16.84
CA SER A 39 -3.35 -13.53 17.85
C SER A 39 -2.70 -13.43 19.23
N SER A 40 -1.39 -13.18 19.27
CA SER A 40 -0.57 -12.94 20.46
C SER A 40 0.69 -12.15 20.08
N GLY A 41 1.31 -11.50 21.07
CA GLY A 41 2.46 -10.61 20.84
C GLY A 41 2.04 -9.17 20.51
N SER A 42 2.98 -8.37 20.03
CA SER A 42 2.77 -6.95 19.75
C SER A 42 3.57 -6.50 18.53
N ILE A 43 3.04 -5.50 17.83
CA ILE A 43 3.75 -4.77 16.77
C ILE A 43 4.00 -3.36 17.29
N LEU A 44 5.22 -2.86 17.13
CA LEU A 44 5.59 -1.48 17.43
C LEU A 44 5.76 -0.72 16.12
N PHE A 45 5.20 0.48 16.02
CA PHE A 45 5.40 1.39 14.89
C PHE A 45 5.97 2.71 15.42
N ASN A 46 7.15 3.09 14.95
CA ASN A 46 7.91 4.23 15.49
C ASN A 46 8.12 4.16 17.02
N GLY A 47 8.27 2.95 17.56
CA GLY A 47 8.46 2.71 19.00
C GLY A 47 7.17 2.59 19.81
N ASP A 48 6.02 2.96 19.26
CA ASP A 48 4.75 2.90 19.96
C ASP A 48 3.96 1.61 19.63
N PRO A 49 3.24 1.01 20.59
CA PRO A 49 2.35 -0.11 20.34
C PRO A 49 1.30 0.21 19.28
N LEU A 50 1.34 -0.53 18.17
CA LEU A 50 0.35 -0.43 17.10
C LEU A 50 -0.95 -1.12 17.52
N ARG A 51 -1.89 -0.32 18.05
CA ARG A 51 -3.20 -0.78 18.51
C ARG A 51 -4.29 -0.36 17.53
N LEU A 52 -4.58 -1.22 16.57
CA LEU A 52 -5.66 -1.00 15.61
C LEU A 52 -6.94 -1.69 16.11
N GLN A 53 -7.63 -1.13 17.10
CA GLN A 53 -8.78 -1.78 17.77
C GLN A 53 -10.08 -1.73 16.96
N THR A 54 -10.20 -0.77 16.06
CA THR A 54 -11.34 -0.59 15.17
C THR A 54 -10.93 -0.67 13.69
N ALA A 55 -11.90 -0.96 12.81
CA ALA A 55 -11.68 -0.92 11.37
C ALA A 55 -11.27 0.49 10.88
N SER A 56 -11.82 1.53 11.51
CA SER A 56 -11.51 2.94 11.20
C SER A 56 -10.08 3.31 11.54
N GLU A 57 -9.56 2.87 12.70
CA GLU A 57 -8.16 3.06 13.07
C GLU A 57 -7.23 2.33 12.10
N ALA A 58 -7.55 1.08 11.75
CA ALA A 58 -6.79 0.31 10.79
C ALA A 58 -6.76 0.98 9.41
N ALA A 59 -7.91 1.47 8.92
CA ALA A 59 -8.01 2.18 7.65
C ALA A 59 -7.19 3.48 7.64
N ARG A 60 -7.23 4.25 8.73
CA ARG A 60 -6.44 5.48 8.88
C ARG A 60 -4.95 5.19 8.92
N PHE A 61 -4.51 4.16 9.65
CA PHE A 61 -3.12 3.76 9.68
C PHE A 61 -2.62 3.40 8.28
N ARG A 62 -3.39 2.59 7.54
CA ARG A 62 -3.05 2.20 6.17
C ARG A 62 -2.94 3.39 5.24
N SER A 63 -3.92 4.31 5.25
CA SER A 63 -3.91 5.47 4.36
C SER A 63 -2.77 6.46 4.62
N GLN A 64 -2.21 6.47 5.84
CA GLN A 64 -1.16 7.41 6.24
C GLN A 64 0.26 6.81 6.16
N HIS A 65 0.39 5.50 6.35
CA HIS A 65 1.69 4.88 6.59
C HIS A 65 2.01 3.67 5.72
N VAL A 66 1.04 3.12 4.96
CA VAL A 66 1.24 1.87 4.22
C VAL A 66 0.88 2.07 2.75
N GLY A 67 1.84 1.81 1.86
CA GLY A 67 1.59 1.62 0.43
C GLY A 67 1.64 0.13 0.09
N PHE A 68 0.64 -0.37 -0.63
CA PHE A 68 0.63 -1.74 -1.13
C PHE A 68 0.90 -1.76 -2.63
N VAL A 69 1.82 -2.63 -3.05
CA VAL A 69 2.11 -2.92 -4.44
C VAL A 69 1.96 -4.43 -4.63
N PHE A 70 1.12 -4.84 -5.58
CA PHE A 70 0.75 -6.24 -5.78
C PHE A 70 1.27 -6.76 -7.12
N GLN A 71 1.46 -8.08 -7.21
CA GLN A 71 1.84 -8.74 -8.45
C GLN A 71 0.76 -8.64 -9.54
N ALA A 72 -0.52 -8.58 -9.15
CA ALA A 72 -1.65 -8.50 -10.08
C ALA A 72 -2.16 -7.07 -10.33
N TYR A 73 -1.34 -6.04 -10.02
CA TYR A 73 -1.56 -4.59 -10.12
C TYR A 73 -2.78 -4.01 -9.36
N HIS A 74 -3.92 -4.70 -9.35
CA HIS A 74 -5.18 -4.31 -8.68
C HIS A 74 -5.71 -2.91 -9.07
N LEU A 75 -5.45 -2.47 -10.30
CA LEU A 75 -6.07 -1.27 -10.84
C LEU A 75 -7.56 -1.51 -11.12
N LEU A 76 -8.39 -0.51 -10.83
CA LEU A 76 -9.80 -0.53 -11.21
C LEU A 76 -9.91 -0.25 -12.72
N PRO A 77 -10.49 -1.18 -13.52
CA PRO A 77 -10.51 -1.09 -14.97
C PRO A 77 -11.39 0.06 -15.49
N ASP A 78 -12.35 0.49 -14.67
CA ASP A 78 -13.27 1.57 -14.99
C ASP A 78 -12.68 2.97 -14.79
N LEU A 79 -11.50 3.05 -14.18
CA LEU A 79 -10.79 4.30 -13.88
C LEU A 79 -9.54 4.43 -14.75
N ASP A 80 -9.14 5.66 -15.06
CA ASP A 80 -7.83 5.92 -15.66
C ASP A 80 -6.68 5.84 -14.64
N ALA A 81 -5.44 5.99 -15.10
CA ALA A 81 -4.26 5.94 -14.25
C ALA A 81 -4.27 7.02 -13.17
N LEU A 82 -4.69 8.24 -13.50
CA LEU A 82 -4.77 9.34 -12.54
C LEU A 82 -5.80 9.05 -11.45
N GLU A 83 -7.00 8.63 -11.84
CA GLU A 83 -8.08 8.27 -10.94
C GLU A 83 -7.68 7.13 -10.00
N ASN A 84 -7.02 6.09 -10.52
CA ASN A 84 -6.48 4.99 -9.70
C ASN A 84 -5.50 5.49 -8.64
N VAL A 85 -4.57 6.39 -8.99
CA VAL A 85 -3.60 6.98 -8.04
C VAL A 85 -4.27 7.91 -7.04
N MET A 86 -5.37 8.56 -7.42
CA MET A 86 -6.12 9.45 -6.52
C MET A 86 -6.92 8.69 -5.46
N LEU A 87 -7.40 7.47 -5.74
CA LEU A 87 -8.32 6.71 -4.89
C LEU A 87 -7.90 6.63 -3.41
N PRO A 88 -6.65 6.25 -3.05
CA PRO A 88 -6.28 6.09 -1.65
C PRO A 88 -6.38 7.39 -0.86
N ALA A 89 -6.09 8.52 -1.50
CA ALA A 89 -6.12 9.84 -0.88
C ALA A 89 -7.55 10.39 -0.70
N GLN A 90 -8.53 9.90 -1.47
CA GLN A 90 -9.94 10.32 -1.31
C GLN A 90 -10.49 9.93 0.07
N VAL A 91 -9.99 8.84 0.67
CA VAL A 91 -10.37 8.40 2.02
C VAL A 91 -9.87 9.37 3.10
N MET A 92 -8.84 10.17 2.79
CA MET A 92 -8.22 11.12 3.75
C MET A 92 -8.97 12.46 3.88
N ARG A 93 -10.13 12.62 3.21
CA ARG A 93 -10.95 13.86 3.23
C ARG A 93 -10.18 15.12 2.85
N LEU A 94 -9.16 14.99 2.01
CA LEU A 94 -8.42 16.12 1.45
C LEU A 94 -9.23 16.76 0.30
N SER A 95 -8.95 18.03 0.00
CA SER A 95 -9.56 18.69 -1.15
C SER A 95 -9.14 18.01 -2.46
N ARG A 96 -10.07 17.94 -3.42
CA ARG A 96 -9.83 17.30 -4.73
C ARG A 96 -8.62 17.89 -5.46
N SER A 97 -8.41 19.20 -5.38
CA SER A 97 -7.28 19.88 -6.04
C SER A 97 -5.92 19.43 -5.48
N ILE A 98 -5.80 19.24 -4.16
CA ILE A 98 -4.59 18.72 -3.53
C ILE A 98 -4.32 17.28 -3.97
N ILE A 99 -5.37 16.45 -4.02
CA ILE A 99 -5.27 15.05 -4.43
C ILE A 99 -4.83 14.94 -5.90
N ASP A 100 -5.48 15.68 -6.79
CA ASP A 100 -5.16 15.72 -8.22
C ASP A 100 -3.71 16.18 -8.46
N SER A 101 -3.31 17.30 -7.87
CA SER A 101 -1.95 17.84 -8.02
C SER A 101 -0.88 16.83 -7.56
N ARG A 102 -1.11 16.16 -6.42
CA ARG A 102 -0.19 15.14 -5.91
C ARG A 102 -0.15 13.89 -6.78
N ALA A 103 -1.30 13.41 -7.26
CA ALA A 103 -1.36 12.24 -8.11
C ALA A 103 -0.63 12.46 -9.45
N ARG A 104 -0.78 13.65 -10.05
CA ARG A 104 -0.04 14.05 -11.26
C ARG A 104 1.48 14.09 -11.04
N ASP A 105 1.93 14.66 -9.92
CA ASP A 105 3.36 14.68 -9.55
C ASP A 105 3.93 13.26 -9.38
N LEU A 106 3.19 12.37 -8.70
CA LEU A 106 3.60 10.97 -8.52
C LEU A 106 3.69 10.21 -9.85
N LEU A 107 2.68 10.34 -10.72
CA LEU A 107 2.69 9.75 -12.06
C LEU A 107 3.84 10.30 -12.91
N GLY A 108 4.16 11.60 -12.77
CA GLY A 108 5.34 12.20 -13.40
C GLY A 108 6.65 11.54 -12.94
N LYS A 109 6.83 11.32 -11.64
CA LYS A 109 8.03 10.71 -11.05
C LYS A 109 8.29 9.28 -11.51
N VAL A 110 7.24 8.52 -11.83
CA VAL A 110 7.36 7.14 -12.35
C VAL A 110 7.37 7.08 -13.89
N GLY A 111 7.38 8.24 -14.57
CA GLY A 111 7.48 8.33 -16.03
C GLY A 111 6.16 8.07 -16.76
N LEU A 112 5.02 8.29 -16.12
CA LEU A 112 3.66 8.12 -16.67
C LEU A 112 2.93 9.43 -16.93
N GLY A 113 3.66 10.56 -17.00
CA GLY A 113 3.05 11.87 -17.18
C GLY A 113 2.20 12.02 -18.45
N ALA A 114 2.55 11.33 -19.53
CA ALA A 114 1.78 11.31 -20.78
C ALA A 114 0.67 10.24 -20.84
N ARG A 115 0.53 9.45 -19.77
CA ARG A 115 -0.36 8.28 -19.69
C ARG A 115 -1.46 8.43 -18.62
N MET A 116 -1.59 9.61 -18.03
CA MET A 116 -2.50 9.86 -16.90
C MET A 116 -3.96 9.50 -17.20
N ASP A 117 -4.43 9.78 -18.42
CA ASP A 117 -5.83 9.57 -18.83
C ASP A 117 -6.05 8.21 -19.51
N HIS A 118 -5.06 7.30 -19.49
CA HIS A 118 -5.19 5.96 -20.06
C HIS A 118 -5.80 4.99 -19.04
N ARG A 119 -6.71 4.14 -19.51
CA ARG A 119 -7.27 3.04 -18.72
C ARG A 119 -6.26 1.88 -18.62
N PRO A 120 -6.38 1.00 -17.61
CA PRO A 120 -5.49 -0.15 -17.45
C PRO A 120 -5.33 -1.01 -18.70
N SER A 121 -6.38 -1.20 -19.50
CA SER A 121 -6.33 -1.98 -20.75
C SER A 121 -5.46 -1.34 -21.85
N GLU A 122 -5.14 -0.06 -21.73
CA GLU A 122 -4.33 0.71 -22.68
C GLU A 122 -2.87 0.84 -22.24
N LEU A 123 -2.54 0.30 -21.06
CA LEU A 123 -1.21 0.33 -20.47
C LEU A 123 -0.55 -1.04 -20.57
N SER A 124 0.75 -1.05 -20.88
CA SER A 124 1.56 -2.26 -20.74
C SER A 124 1.64 -2.71 -19.28
N GLY A 125 1.97 -3.99 -19.03
CA GLY A 125 2.08 -4.50 -17.65
C GLY A 125 3.09 -3.72 -16.79
N GLY A 126 4.20 -3.27 -17.37
CA GLY A 126 5.18 -2.44 -16.67
C GLY A 126 4.73 -0.99 -16.45
N GLU A 127 3.80 -0.47 -17.26
CA GLU A 127 3.12 0.80 -16.97
C GLU A 127 2.08 0.60 -15.87
N GLN A 128 1.25 -0.45 -15.93
CA GLN A 128 0.29 -0.78 -14.87
C GLN A 128 0.95 -0.99 -13.51
N GLN A 129 2.14 -1.59 -13.47
CA GLN A 129 2.90 -1.78 -12.22
C GLN A 129 3.41 -0.48 -11.60
N ARG A 130 3.53 0.59 -12.41
CA ARG A 130 4.04 1.90 -12.00
C ARG A 130 2.92 2.89 -11.62
N VAL A 131 1.69 2.65 -12.10
CA VAL A 131 0.47 3.31 -11.61
C VAL A 131 0.26 2.92 -10.15
#